data_AF-A0A0K2JGB3-F1
#
_entry.id   AF-A0A0K2JGB3-F1
#
_cell.length_a   1.000
_cell.length_b   1.000
_cell.length_c   1.000
_cell.angle_alpha   90.00
_cell.angle_beta   90.00
_cell.angle_gamma   90.00
#
_symmetry.space_group_name_H-M   'P 1'
#
loop_
_entity.id
_entity.type
_entity.pdbx_description
1 polymer ?
#
loop_
_entity_poly.entity_id
_entity_poly.type
_entity_poly.pdbx_seq_one_letter_code
_entity_poly.pdbx_strand_id
1 'polypeptide(L)'
;MKRLLSLLGSLVIAGSGTSGLISCKNPYIESECERNDKGNWHQLCLIDFPFKDIDNNYYITIWRTSNNDDWKISMFKYETEDIIIDQKDNFNLEINSDISNTPQLLINKISNNKKYLIKEWLKDFNNDFFKWLYVWKENSIPNIPNIDKDGNIV
;
A
#
# COMPACT_ATOMS: atom_id res chain seq x y z
N MET A 1 70.12 45.32 1.87
CA MET A 1 69.68 43.95 2.24
C MET A 1 68.43 43.63 1.41
N LYS A 2 68.55 42.96 0.25
CA LYS A 2 68.11 41.56 -0.06
C LYS A 2 66.68 41.26 0.49
N ARG A 3 65.59 41.32 -0.29
CA ARG A 3 64.99 40.42 -1.34
C ARG A 3 64.23 39.18 -0.82
N LEU A 4 62.98 39.05 -1.31
CA LEU A 4 62.12 37.85 -1.57
C LEU A 4 61.59 37.04 -0.35
N LEU A 5 60.44 36.34 -0.36
CA LEU A 5 59.12 36.28 -1.05
C LEU A 5 58.44 34.98 -0.52
N SER A 6 57.11 34.88 -0.67
CA SER A 6 56.30 33.63 -0.71
C SER A 6 55.85 33.04 0.64
N LEU A 7 54.56 33.10 1.00
CA LEU A 7 53.43 32.24 0.58
C LEU A 7 53.64 30.76 0.91
N LEU A 8 52.87 30.29 1.89
CA LEU A 8 52.26 28.96 2.13
C LEU A 8 51.42 29.18 3.42
N GLY A 9 50.10 29.01 3.51
CA GLY A 9 49.20 28.10 2.81
C GLY A 9 48.61 27.14 3.84
N SER A 10 47.62 27.57 4.63
CA SER A 10 46.73 26.66 5.36
C SER A 10 45.29 27.17 5.34
N LEU A 11 44.56 26.76 4.30
CA LEU A 11 43.10 26.69 4.40
C LEU A 11 42.77 25.62 5.45
N VAL A 12 42.29 26.05 6.62
CA VAL A 12 41.53 25.14 7.48
C VAL A 12 40.11 25.12 6.93
N ILE A 13 39.82 24.13 6.09
CA ILE A 13 38.47 23.76 5.70
C ILE A 13 37.89 22.97 6.89
N ALA A 14 37.19 23.66 7.78
CA ALA A 14 36.29 22.99 8.72
C ALA A 14 34.97 22.72 7.98
N GLY A 15 34.98 21.66 7.17
CA GLY A 15 33.76 21.08 6.64
C GLY A 15 33.04 20.34 7.75
N SER A 16 32.07 20.97 8.41
CA SER A 16 31.05 20.25 9.16
C SER A 16 30.11 19.59 8.15
N GLY A 17 30.60 18.52 7.51
CA GLY A 17 29.76 17.56 6.85
C GLY A 17 28.96 16.86 7.94
N THR A 18 27.74 17.33 8.18
CA THR A 18 26.72 16.46 8.76
C THR A 18 26.55 15.34 7.75
N SER A 19 27.27 14.24 7.97
CA SER A 19 26.92 12.94 7.42
C SER A 19 25.55 12.63 7.99
N GLY A 20 24.51 13.17 7.36
CA GLY A 20 23.16 12.65 7.49
C GLY A 20 23.29 11.22 7.00
N LEU A 21 23.46 10.29 7.94
CA LEU A 21 23.15 8.90 7.71
C LEU A 21 21.72 8.93 7.20
N ILE A 22 21.56 8.81 5.89
CA ILE A 22 20.29 8.42 5.29
C ILE A 22 20.13 6.99 5.77
N SER A 23 19.61 6.85 6.98
CA SER A 23 19.09 5.60 7.49
C SER A 23 18.09 5.16 6.44
N CYS A 24 18.35 4.02 5.81
CA CYS A 24 17.35 3.37 4.98
C CYS A 24 16.14 3.14 5.89
N LYS A 25 15.17 4.05 5.83
CA LYS A 25 13.93 3.96 6.59
C LYS A 25 13.29 2.63 6.22
N ASN A 26 13.12 1.75 7.20
CA ASN A 26 12.40 0.51 6.98
C ASN A 26 10.92 0.89 6.77
N PRO A 27 10.33 0.69 5.58
CA PRO A 27 8.94 1.10 5.30
C PRO A 27 7.92 0.39 6.20
N TYR A 28 8.31 -0.71 6.87
CA TYR A 28 7.48 -1.40 7.86
C TYR A 28 7.44 -0.73 9.25
N ILE A 29 8.40 0.14 9.58
CA ILE A 29 8.56 0.69 10.95
C ILE A 29 7.90 2.09 11.09
N GLU A 30 7.56 2.75 9.99
CA GLU A 30 7.02 4.13 9.99
C GLU A 30 5.61 4.25 9.39
N SER A 31 4.81 3.16 9.30
CA SER A 31 3.38 3.32 8.99
C SER A 31 2.64 3.66 10.28
N GLU A 32 2.69 4.92 10.70
CA GLU A 32 1.58 5.52 11.47
C GLU A 32 0.37 5.52 10.54
N CYS A 33 -0.27 4.36 10.35
CA CYS A 33 -1.56 4.36 9.72
C CYS A 33 -2.53 5.01 10.71
N GLU A 34 -3.03 6.19 10.38
CA GLU A 34 -4.16 6.76 11.11
C GLU A 34 -5.37 5.86 10.85
N ARG A 35 -5.67 4.97 11.79
CA ARG A 35 -6.84 4.09 11.70
C ARG A 35 -8.11 4.93 11.80
N ASN A 36 -8.96 4.83 10.80
CA ASN A 36 -10.23 5.54 10.75
C ASN A 36 -11.37 4.53 10.63
N ASP A 37 -11.66 3.84 11.73
CA ASP A 37 -12.73 2.86 11.82
C ASP A 37 -14.10 3.52 11.55
N LYS A 38 -14.97 2.80 10.81
CA LYS A 38 -16.29 3.27 10.37
C LYS A 38 -17.38 2.31 10.83
N GLY A 39 -17.97 2.57 11.99
CA GLY A 39 -18.88 1.60 12.62
C GLY A 39 -18.12 0.32 12.93
N ASN A 40 -18.61 -0.83 12.45
CA ASN A 40 -17.92 -2.12 12.64
C ASN A 40 -16.92 -2.47 11.54
N TRP A 41 -16.66 -1.55 10.60
CA TRP A 41 -15.55 -1.65 9.66
C TRP A 41 -14.28 -1.12 10.30
N HIS A 42 -13.36 -2.01 10.62
CA HIS A 42 -12.06 -1.65 11.19
C HIS A 42 -11.01 -1.56 10.11
N GLN A 43 -10.30 -0.43 10.06
CA GLN A 43 -9.30 -0.18 9.04
C GLN A 43 -8.05 -1.03 9.31
N LEU A 44 -7.58 -1.71 8.26
CA LEU A 44 -6.38 -2.51 8.27
C LEU A 44 -5.21 -1.76 7.64
N CYS A 45 -4.04 -2.01 8.19
CA CYS A 45 -2.79 -1.41 7.78
C CYS A 45 -1.78 -2.47 7.37
N LEU A 46 -0.68 -2.04 6.75
CA LEU A 46 0.38 -2.94 6.31
C LEU A 46 0.93 -3.78 7.48
N ILE A 47 1.06 -3.18 8.67
CA ILE A 47 1.55 -3.86 9.88
C ILE A 47 0.60 -4.94 10.42
N ASP A 48 -0.66 -4.93 10.01
CA ASP A 48 -1.64 -5.93 10.45
C ASP A 48 -1.48 -7.27 9.71
N PHE A 49 -0.68 -7.31 8.64
CA PHE A 49 -0.44 -8.50 7.80
C PHE A 49 -1.72 -9.30 7.53
N PRO A 50 -2.73 -8.70 6.88
CA PRO A 50 -3.99 -9.38 6.63
C PRO A 50 -3.79 -10.59 5.72
N PHE A 51 -4.75 -11.51 5.76
CA PHE A 51 -4.80 -12.72 4.95
C PHE A 51 -3.76 -13.80 5.28
N LYS A 52 -3.06 -13.68 6.43
CA LYS A 52 -2.14 -14.71 6.92
C LYS A 52 -2.82 -16.07 7.13
N ASP A 53 -4.04 -16.07 7.63
CA ASP A 53 -4.85 -17.27 7.90
C ASP A 53 -6.27 -17.05 7.35
N ILE A 54 -6.89 -18.09 6.81
CA ILE A 54 -8.30 -18.05 6.40
C ILE A 54 -9.17 -17.84 7.64
N ASP A 55 -9.86 -16.71 7.70
CA ASP A 55 -10.60 -16.27 8.88
C ASP A 55 -12.12 -16.18 8.68
N ASN A 56 -12.60 -16.38 7.45
CA ASN A 56 -14.01 -16.26 7.06
C ASN A 56 -14.62 -14.88 7.38
N ASN A 57 -13.81 -13.84 7.59
CA ASN A 57 -14.30 -12.49 7.82
C ASN A 57 -14.70 -11.82 6.51
N TYR A 58 -15.59 -10.84 6.59
CA TYR A 58 -15.89 -9.94 5.48
C TYR A 58 -14.88 -8.80 5.45
N TYR A 59 -14.44 -8.47 4.25
CA TYR A 59 -13.49 -7.40 3.97
C TYR A 59 -14.07 -6.47 2.92
N ILE A 60 -13.70 -5.19 3.02
CA ILE A 60 -13.87 -4.23 1.93
C ILE A 60 -12.53 -3.62 1.57
N THR A 61 -12.31 -3.42 0.28
CA THR A 61 -11.18 -2.65 -0.21
C THR A 61 -11.65 -1.57 -1.16
N ILE A 62 -10.99 -0.42 -1.08
CA ILE A 62 -11.21 0.72 -1.95
C ILE A 62 -10.02 0.80 -2.89
N TRP A 63 -10.28 0.70 -4.18
CA TRP A 63 -9.24 0.54 -5.20
C TRP A 63 -9.64 1.18 -6.53
N ARG A 64 -8.68 1.31 -7.44
CA ARG A 64 -8.87 1.79 -8.81
C ARG A 64 -7.84 1.18 -9.75
N THR A 65 -8.10 1.30 -11.05
CA THR A 65 -7.29 0.70 -12.13
C THR A 65 -6.18 1.60 -12.66
N SER A 66 -6.24 2.91 -12.37
CA SER A 66 -5.23 3.90 -12.72
C SER A 66 -5.43 5.20 -11.93
N ASN A 67 -4.46 6.11 -11.97
CA ASN A 67 -4.52 7.38 -11.23
C ASN A 67 -5.63 8.33 -11.69
N ASN A 68 -6.19 8.11 -12.88
CA ASN A 68 -7.26 8.94 -13.45
C ASN A 68 -8.64 8.28 -13.31
N ASP A 69 -8.70 7.07 -12.78
CA ASP A 69 -9.97 6.36 -12.55
C ASP A 69 -10.61 6.78 -11.23
N ASP A 70 -11.93 6.76 -11.21
CA ASP A 70 -12.71 6.88 -9.98
C ASP A 70 -12.41 5.70 -9.04
N TRP A 71 -12.45 5.98 -7.74
CA TRP A 71 -12.38 4.96 -6.70
C TRP A 71 -13.60 4.05 -6.74
N LYS A 72 -13.37 2.76 -6.48
CA LYS A 72 -14.39 1.73 -6.37
C LYS A 72 -14.24 1.01 -5.04
N ILE A 73 -15.37 0.64 -4.44
CA ILE A 73 -15.40 -0.26 -3.29
C ILE A 73 -15.77 -1.68 -3.75
N SER A 74 -15.04 -2.67 -3.25
CA SER A 74 -15.34 -4.09 -3.46
C SER A 74 -15.36 -4.81 -2.12
N MET A 75 -16.34 -5.68 -1.94
CA MET A 75 -16.51 -6.49 -0.74
C MET A 75 -16.30 -7.96 -1.06
N PHE A 76 -15.65 -8.69 -0.18
CA PHE A 76 -15.47 -10.13 -0.29
C PHE A 76 -15.41 -10.78 1.09
N LYS A 77 -15.58 -12.10 1.12
CA LYS A 77 -15.35 -12.91 2.33
C LYS A 77 -14.07 -13.72 2.12
N TYR A 78 -13.18 -13.73 3.11
CA TYR A 78 -11.90 -14.42 2.97
C TYR A 78 -12.02 -15.89 3.39
N GLU A 79 -12.46 -16.73 2.44
CA GLU A 79 -12.74 -18.16 2.66
C GLU A 79 -11.70 -19.09 2.02
N THR A 80 -10.82 -18.56 1.16
CA THR A 80 -9.77 -19.30 0.44
C THR A 80 -8.63 -18.34 0.06
N GLU A 81 -7.44 -18.90 -0.19
CA GLU A 81 -6.22 -18.14 -0.50
C GLU A 81 -6.20 -17.56 -1.93
N ASP A 82 -7.10 -18.02 -2.80
CA ASP A 82 -7.23 -17.56 -4.19
C ASP A 82 -8.66 -17.12 -4.50
N ILE A 83 -8.87 -15.81 -4.66
CA ILE A 83 -10.19 -15.19 -4.87
C ILE A 83 -10.10 -14.12 -5.94
N ILE A 84 -10.92 -14.22 -6.99
CA ILE A 84 -11.21 -13.06 -7.84
C ILE A 84 -12.33 -12.27 -7.16
N ILE A 85 -11.99 -11.10 -6.63
CA ILE A 85 -12.90 -10.25 -5.86
C ILE A 85 -13.79 -9.44 -6.79
N ASP A 86 -13.21 -8.84 -7.81
CA ASP A 86 -13.91 -7.94 -8.72
C ASP A 86 -13.19 -7.81 -10.07
N GLN A 87 -13.92 -7.38 -11.08
CA GLN A 87 -13.41 -7.17 -12.44
C GLN A 87 -13.86 -5.81 -12.97
N LYS A 88 -12.93 -5.07 -13.57
CA LYS A 88 -13.21 -3.81 -14.28
C LYS A 88 -12.41 -3.80 -15.58
N ASP A 89 -13.10 -3.71 -16.70
CA ASP A 89 -12.51 -3.81 -18.04
C ASP A 89 -11.66 -5.07 -18.18
N ASN A 90 -10.34 -4.92 -18.30
CA ASN A 90 -9.39 -6.02 -18.34
C ASN A 90 -8.51 -6.09 -17.09
N PHE A 91 -8.99 -5.58 -15.96
CA PHE A 91 -8.32 -5.69 -14.67
C PHE A 91 -9.14 -6.57 -13.71
N ASN A 92 -8.43 -7.41 -12.97
CA ASN A 92 -8.95 -8.17 -11.85
C ASN A 92 -8.38 -7.61 -10.56
N LEU A 93 -9.26 -7.37 -9.58
CA LEU A 93 -8.91 -7.31 -8.18
C LEU A 93 -9.00 -8.73 -7.61
N GLU A 94 -7.96 -9.19 -6.94
CA GLU A 94 -7.92 -10.56 -6.44
C GLU A 94 -7.03 -10.71 -5.21
N ILE A 95 -7.24 -11.79 -4.47
CA ILE A 95 -6.28 -12.33 -3.52
C ILE A 95 -5.64 -13.55 -4.14
N ASN A 96 -4.32 -13.65 -4.04
CA ASN A 96 -3.55 -14.80 -4.50
C ASN A 96 -2.21 -14.90 -3.74
N SER A 97 -1.69 -16.11 -3.59
CA SER A 97 -0.44 -16.40 -2.88
C SER A 97 0.77 -16.72 -3.77
N ASP A 98 0.57 -16.90 -5.08
CA ASP A 98 1.58 -17.36 -6.06
C ASP A 98 2.82 -16.46 -6.10
N ILE A 99 2.68 -15.18 -5.74
CA ILE A 99 3.74 -14.17 -5.89
C ILE A 99 4.60 -14.06 -4.62
N SER A 100 4.04 -14.31 -3.43
CA SER A 100 4.70 -13.92 -2.17
C SER A 100 4.74 -15.00 -1.09
N ASN A 101 4.33 -16.23 -1.39
CA ASN A 101 4.09 -17.33 -0.42
C ASN A 101 3.07 -16.98 0.69
N THR A 102 2.50 -15.79 0.65
CA THR A 102 1.43 -15.31 1.52
C THR A 102 0.33 -14.74 0.63
N PRO A 103 -0.94 -15.04 0.90
CA PRO A 103 -2.04 -14.41 0.18
C PRO A 103 -1.97 -12.89 0.33
N GLN A 104 -2.05 -12.16 -0.78
CA GLN A 104 -2.06 -10.70 -0.77
C GLN A 104 -3.11 -10.15 -1.73
N LEU A 105 -3.55 -8.92 -1.48
CA LEU A 105 -4.45 -8.21 -2.37
C LEU A 105 -3.67 -7.65 -3.57
N LEU A 106 -4.11 -8.01 -4.77
CA LEU A 106 -3.43 -7.73 -6.04
C LEU A 106 -4.39 -7.10 -7.05
N ILE A 107 -3.84 -6.25 -7.91
CA ILE A 107 -4.47 -5.84 -9.16
C ILE A 107 -3.66 -6.43 -10.31
N ASN A 108 -4.34 -7.20 -11.15
CA ASN A 108 -3.78 -7.86 -12.31
C ASN A 108 -4.48 -7.41 -13.58
N LYS A 109 -3.73 -7.15 -14.64
CA LYS A 109 -4.28 -6.86 -15.97
C LYS A 109 -4.28 -8.13 -16.81
N ILE A 110 -5.40 -8.40 -17.46
CA ILE A 110 -5.58 -9.51 -18.40
C ILE A 110 -5.37 -8.99 -19.82
N SER A 111 -4.43 -9.59 -20.55
CA SER A 111 -4.18 -9.29 -21.96
C SER A 111 -3.78 -10.55 -22.68
N ASN A 112 -4.42 -10.87 -23.80
CA ASN A 112 -4.17 -12.07 -24.60
C ASN A 112 -4.19 -13.37 -23.75
N ASN A 113 -5.19 -13.51 -22.87
CA ASN A 113 -5.34 -14.62 -21.91
C ASN A 113 -4.16 -14.81 -20.94
N LYS A 114 -3.30 -13.80 -20.80
CA LYS A 114 -2.21 -13.76 -19.82
C LYS A 114 -2.50 -12.72 -18.76
N LYS A 115 -2.09 -13.05 -17.53
CA LYS A 115 -2.21 -12.19 -16.35
C LYS A 115 -0.89 -11.44 -16.14
N TYR A 116 -0.97 -10.14 -15.92
CA TYR A 116 0.16 -9.25 -15.66
C TYR A 116 -0.06 -8.50 -14.36
N LEU A 117 0.85 -8.67 -13.40
CA LEU A 117 0.80 -7.95 -12.13
C LEU A 117 1.01 -6.45 -12.35
N ILE A 118 0.01 -5.68 -11.94
CA ILE A 118 0.05 -4.21 -11.97
C ILE A 118 0.46 -3.70 -10.60
N LYS A 119 -0.17 -4.19 -9.54
CA LYS A 119 0.11 -3.72 -8.18
C LYS A 119 -0.18 -4.76 -7.10
N GLU A 120 0.72 -4.81 -6.12
CA GLU A 120 0.52 -5.48 -4.83
C GLU A 120 0.17 -4.41 -3.79
N TRP A 121 -0.87 -4.65 -2.97
CA TRP A 121 -1.28 -3.70 -1.92
C TRP A 121 -0.13 -3.35 -0.98
N LEU A 122 0.66 -4.34 -0.55
CA LEU A 122 1.81 -4.13 0.35
C LEU A 122 2.94 -3.29 -0.27
N LYS A 123 2.91 -3.07 -1.59
CA LYS A 123 3.90 -2.28 -2.33
C LYS A 123 3.32 -0.98 -2.89
N ASP A 124 2.11 -0.60 -2.48
CA ASP A 124 1.42 0.63 -2.92
C ASP A 124 1.55 1.78 -1.92
N PHE A 125 2.78 2.17 -1.60
CA PHE A 125 3.06 3.18 -0.58
C PHE A 125 2.50 4.58 -0.86
N ASN A 126 2.17 4.88 -2.12
CA ASN A 126 1.59 6.16 -2.53
C ASN A 126 0.05 6.12 -2.58
N ASN A 127 -0.56 4.96 -2.31
CA ASN A 127 -1.99 4.73 -2.48
C ASN A 127 -2.49 5.11 -3.88
N ASP A 128 -1.70 4.79 -4.92
CA ASP A 128 -2.03 5.10 -6.30
C ASP A 128 -3.17 4.21 -6.81
N PHE A 129 -3.26 2.97 -6.30
CA PHE A 129 -4.22 1.95 -6.75
C PHE A 129 -5.13 1.46 -5.63
N PHE A 130 -4.61 1.35 -4.41
CA PHE A 130 -5.35 0.94 -3.24
C PHE A 130 -5.40 2.10 -2.25
N LYS A 131 -6.61 2.44 -1.81
CA LYS A 131 -6.78 3.47 -0.82
C LYS A 131 -6.82 2.89 0.58
N TRP A 132 -7.80 2.04 0.85
CA TRP A 132 -8.05 1.48 2.17
C TRP A 132 -8.47 0.02 2.11
N LEU A 133 -8.19 -0.71 3.19
CA LEU A 133 -8.68 -2.06 3.44
C LEU A 133 -9.35 -2.05 4.81
N TYR A 134 -10.52 -2.66 4.93
CA TYR A 134 -11.21 -2.82 6.20
C TYR A 134 -11.66 -4.26 6.39
N VAL A 135 -11.80 -4.65 7.65
CA VAL A 135 -12.41 -5.92 8.08
C VAL A 135 -13.65 -5.65 8.92
N TRP A 136 -14.69 -6.46 8.71
CA TRP A 136 -15.91 -6.45 9.50
C TRP A 136 -15.70 -7.25 10.79
N LYS A 137 -16.00 -6.66 11.95
CA LYS A 137 -15.77 -7.29 13.26
C LYS A 137 -17.03 -7.83 13.96
N GLU A 138 -18.17 -7.87 13.28
CA GLU A 138 -19.39 -8.49 13.82
C GLU A 138 -19.70 -9.85 13.19
N ASN A 139 -20.47 -10.67 13.92
CA ASN A 139 -20.98 -11.97 13.48
C ASN A 139 -22.24 -11.82 12.61
N SER A 140 -22.20 -10.89 11.66
CA SER A 140 -23.31 -10.54 10.77
C SER A 140 -22.78 -10.35 9.34
N ILE A 141 -23.66 -10.44 8.34
CA ILE A 141 -23.31 -10.07 6.96
C ILE A 141 -23.40 -8.54 6.86
N PRO A 142 -22.31 -7.83 6.52
CA PRO A 142 -22.34 -6.38 6.47
C PRO A 142 -23.03 -5.84 5.22
N ASN A 143 -23.51 -4.61 5.32
CA ASN A 143 -23.85 -3.80 4.17
C ASN A 143 -22.59 -3.10 3.64
N ILE A 144 -22.47 -2.99 2.32
CA ILE A 144 -21.39 -2.23 1.67
C ILE A 144 -21.65 -0.73 1.87
N PRO A 145 -20.73 0.03 2.47
CA PRO A 145 -20.90 1.47 2.63
C PRO A 145 -20.74 2.21 1.29
N ASN A 146 -21.24 3.43 1.23
CA ASN A 146 -20.96 4.33 0.10
C ASN A 146 -19.58 4.96 0.26
N ILE A 147 -18.99 5.38 -0.86
CA ILE A 147 -17.75 6.15 -0.87
C ILE A 147 -17.95 7.48 -1.60
N ASP A 148 -17.23 8.52 -1.16
CA ASP A 148 -17.13 9.79 -1.88
C ASP A 148 -16.20 9.67 -3.11
N LYS A 149 -16.12 10.75 -3.89
CA LYS A 149 -15.24 10.84 -5.07
C LYS A 149 -13.74 10.66 -4.73
N ASP A 150 -13.36 10.95 -3.49
CA ASP A 150 -11.98 10.85 -3.04
C ASP A 150 -11.69 9.42 -2.58
N GLY A 151 -12.69 8.55 -2.43
CA GLY A 151 -12.57 7.16 -1.98
C GLY A 151 -12.67 7.00 -0.46
N ASN A 152 -13.28 7.95 0.26
CA ASN A 152 -13.56 7.80 1.69
C ASN A 152 -14.97 7.27 1.91
N ILE A 153 -15.14 6.43 2.93
CA ILE A 153 -16.47 5.96 3.38
C ILE A 153 -17.28 7.13 3.96
N VAL A 154 -18.54 7.26 3.53
CA VAL A 154 -19.51 8.30 3.94
C VAL A 154 -20.83 7.74 4.43
#